data_AF-A0A0F8V5L2-F1
#
_entry.id   AF-A0A0F8V5L2-F1
#
_cell.length_a   1.000
_cell.length_b   1.000
_cell.length_c   1.000
_cell.angle_alpha   90.00
_cell.angle_beta   90.00
_cell.angle_gamma   90.00
#
_symmetry.space_group_name_H-M   'P 1'
#
loop_
_entity.id
_entity.type
_entity.pdbx_description
1 polymer ?
#
loop_
_entity_poly.entity_id
_entity_poly.type
_entity_poly.pdbx_seq_one_letter_code
_entity_poly.pdbx_strand_id
1 'polypeptide(L)' 'MDLGSYQTDWNSKDEFFKFTRGRFVVDEVENLRKREIRFDLNRLARVAADSVGAARCIAIKKYPDGMFNKAFLMSMDDG' A
#
# COMPACT_ATOMS: atom_id res chain seq x y z
N MET A 1 12.78 27.29 -7.56
CA MET A 1 11.60 26.78 -8.28
C MET A 1 11.13 25.57 -7.51
N ASP A 2 10.17 25.76 -6.64
CA ASP A 2 9.60 24.70 -5.81
C ASP A 2 8.64 23.91 -6.70
N LEU A 3 9.13 22.81 -7.27
CA LEU A 3 8.30 21.89 -8.03
C LEU A 3 7.41 21.20 -7.00
N GLY A 4 6.24 21.79 -6.74
CA GLY A 4 5.25 21.25 -5.82
C GLY A 4 5.05 19.78 -6.14
N SER A 5 5.65 18.92 -5.32
CA SER A 5 5.61 17.49 -5.53
C SER A 5 4.14 17.12 -5.38
N TYR A 6 3.50 16.66 -6.44
CA TYR A 6 2.22 15.98 -6.33
C TYR A 6 2.44 14.82 -5.37
N GLN A 7 2.06 15.03 -4.11
CA GLN A 7 2.15 14.00 -3.10
C GLN A 7 1.12 12.97 -3.51
N THR A 8 1.61 11.80 -3.94
CA THR A 8 0.72 10.73 -4.38
C THR A 8 -0.10 10.31 -3.18
N ASP A 9 -1.42 10.48 -3.27
CA ASP A 9 -2.33 10.01 -2.23
C ASP A 9 -2.48 8.49 -2.37
N TRP A 10 -1.66 7.76 -1.63
CA TRP A 10 -1.68 6.30 -1.60
C TRP A 10 -2.98 5.74 -1.03
N ASN A 11 -3.70 6.53 -0.23
CA ASN A 11 -4.99 6.11 0.33
C ASN A 11 -6.10 6.05 -0.73
N SER A 12 -5.91 6.70 -1.89
CA SER A 12 -6.84 6.64 -3.03
C SER A 12 -6.78 5.31 -3.81
N LYS A 13 -5.74 4.50 -3.58
CA LYS A 13 -5.51 3.24 -4.31
C LYS A 13 -6.25 2.07 -3.65
N ASP A 14 -7.52 1.91 -3.98
CA ASP A 14 -8.37 0.85 -3.41
C ASP A 14 -7.79 -0.58 -3.51
N GLU A 15 -7.05 -0.88 -4.57
CA GLU A 15 -6.39 -2.18 -4.76
C GLU A 15 -5.39 -2.54 -3.64
N PHE A 16 -4.82 -1.53 -2.97
CA PHE A 16 -3.90 -1.73 -1.86
C PHE A 16 -4.57 -2.30 -0.61
N PHE A 17 -5.87 -2.08 -0.47
CA PHE A 17 -6.63 -2.53 0.70
C PHE A 17 -7.37 -3.84 0.44
N LYS A 18 -7.65 -4.18 -0.82
CA LYS A 18 -8.41 -5.38 -1.22
C LYS A 18 -7.53 -6.62 -1.36
N PHE A 19 -8.13 -7.79 -1.43
CA PHE A 19 -7.45 -9.04 -1.82
C PHE A 19 -7.42 -9.14 -3.35
N THR A 20 -6.25 -9.35 -3.94
CA THR A 20 -6.05 -9.31 -5.41
C THR A 20 -5.37 -10.55 -5.99
N ARG A 21 -4.97 -11.53 -5.16
CA ARG A 21 -4.23 -12.73 -5.62
C ARG A 21 -5.10 -13.82 -6.25
N GLY A 22 -6.42 -13.79 -6.08
CA GLY A 22 -7.28 -14.84 -6.65
C GLY A 22 -8.75 -14.73 -6.25
N ARG A 23 -9.45 -15.86 -6.35
CA ARG A 23 -10.87 -16.03 -6.01
C ARG A 23 -11.06 -17.10 -4.94
N PHE A 24 -12.18 -17.04 -4.24
CA PHE A 24 -12.57 -18.06 -3.27
C PHE A 24 -13.65 -18.95 -3.86
N VAL A 25 -13.55 -20.27 -3.64
CA VAL A 25 -14.53 -21.24 -4.13
C VAL A 25 -15.85 -21.14 -3.36
N VAL A 26 -15.79 -20.78 -2.08
CA VAL A 26 -16.93 -20.68 -1.17
C VAL A 26 -16.88 -19.33 -0.45
N ASP A 27 -18.05 -18.72 -0.23
CA ASP A 27 -18.22 -17.47 0.51
C ASP A 27 -17.29 -16.34 0.04
N GLU A 28 -17.18 -16.13 -1.26
CA GLU A 28 -16.23 -15.16 -1.84
C GLU A 28 -16.42 -13.75 -1.28
N VAL A 29 -17.66 -13.26 -1.26
CA VAL A 29 -17.97 -11.93 -0.73
C VAL A 29 -17.49 -11.77 0.71
N GLU A 30 -17.71 -12.76 1.57
CA GLU A 30 -17.31 -12.70 2.97
C GLU A 30 -15.79 -12.81 3.13
N ASN A 31 -15.14 -13.66 2.33
CA ASN A 31 -13.69 -13.78 2.33
C ASN A 31 -12.98 -12.51 1.84
N LEU A 32 -13.53 -11.83 0.83
CA LEU A 32 -13.04 -10.54 0.36
C LEU A 32 -13.24 -9.46 1.44
N ARG A 33 -14.43 -9.39 2.04
CA ARG A 33 -14.74 -8.43 3.11
C ARG A 33 -13.81 -8.57 4.31
N LYS A 34 -13.54 -9.78 4.77
CA LYS A 34 -12.62 -10.06 5.91
C LYS A 34 -11.17 -9.64 5.63
N ARG A 35 -10.77 -9.49 4.37
CA ARG A 35 -9.39 -9.20 3.93
C ARG A 35 -9.23 -7.78 3.38
N GLU A 36 -10.33 -7.03 3.32
CA GLU A 36 -10.32 -5.61 3.04
C GLU A 36 -10.13 -4.83 4.34
N ILE A 37 -8.93 -4.31 4.53
CA ILE A 37 -8.58 -3.49 5.70
C ILE A 37 -8.00 -2.18 5.18
N ARG A 38 -8.68 -1.07 5.47
CA ARG A 38 -8.16 0.27 5.21
C ARG A 38 -7.30 0.73 6.38
N PHE A 39 -6.20 1.35 6.05
CA PHE A 39 -5.28 1.99 6.98
C PHE A 39 -4.64 3.19 6.28
N ASP A 40 -4.01 4.08 7.04
CA ASP A 40 -3.36 5.25 6.48
C ASP A 40 -2.01 4.88 5.84
N LEU A 41 -2.05 4.57 4.55
CA LEU A 41 -0.88 4.23 3.75
C LEU A 41 0.00 5.45 3.47
N ASN A 42 -0.56 6.67 3.44
CA ASN A 42 0.25 7.90 3.38
C ASN A 42 1.11 8.05 4.63
N ARG A 43 0.53 7.80 5.82
CA ARG A 43 1.29 7.80 7.07
C ARG A 43 2.31 6.68 7.12
N LEU A 44 1.95 5.47 6.68
CA LEU A 44 2.89 4.35 6.61
C LEU A 44 4.09 4.67 5.70
N ALA A 45 3.85 5.25 4.53
CA ALA A 45 4.89 5.65 3.58
C ALA A 45 5.87 6.67 4.19
N ARG A 46 5.33 7.66 4.93
CA ARG A 46 6.13 8.64 5.65
C ARG A 46 6.99 8.00 6.73
N VAL A 47 6.39 7.16 7.59
CA VAL A 47 7.12 6.46 8.65
C VAL A 47 8.19 5.54 8.08
N ALA A 48 7.93 4.87 6.95
CA ALA A 48 8.91 4.02 6.29
C ALA A 48 10.12 4.83 5.79
N ALA A 49 9.90 5.98 5.15
CA ALA A 49 10.99 6.86 4.72
C ALA A 49 11.80 7.38 5.93
N ASP A 50 11.12 7.89 6.97
CA ASP A 50 11.75 8.37 8.20
C ASP A 50 12.61 7.27 8.85
N SER A 51 12.16 6.01 8.81
CA SER A 51 12.85 4.88 9.45
C SER A 51 14.19 4.50 8.81
N VAL A 52 14.39 4.87 7.54
CA VAL A 52 15.62 4.58 6.79
C VAL A 52 16.44 5.84 6.50
N GLY A 53 15.98 7.01 6.94
CA GLY A 53 16.66 8.29 6.73
C GLY A 53 16.44 8.92 5.35
N ALA A 54 15.48 8.40 4.58
CA ALA A 54 15.10 8.96 3.28
C ALA A 54 14.19 10.17 3.46
N ALA A 55 14.15 11.09 2.48
CA ALA A 55 13.28 12.26 2.59
C ALA A 55 11.82 11.92 2.26
N ARG A 56 11.57 10.96 1.37
CA ARG A 56 10.21 10.50 1.04
C ARG A 56 10.18 9.15 0.31
N CYS A 57 9.06 8.45 0.48
CA CYS A 57 8.69 7.35 -0.40
C CYS A 57 8.16 7.89 -1.75
N ILE A 58 8.73 7.43 -2.86
CA ILE A 58 8.38 7.88 -4.22
C ILE A 58 7.54 6.86 -5.00
N ALA A 59 7.53 5.59 -4.59
CA ALA A 59 6.71 4.56 -5.21
C ALA A 59 6.29 3.49 -4.20
N ILE A 60 5.05 3.00 -4.33
CA ILE A 60 4.55 1.85 -3.59
C ILE A 60 3.97 0.84 -4.58
N LYS A 61 4.42 -0.40 -4.46
CA LYS A 61 3.86 -1.55 -5.18
C LYS A 61 3.37 -2.57 -4.18
N LYS A 62 2.11 -2.96 -4.28
CA LYS A 62 1.59 -4.12 -3.55
C LYS A 62 1.99 -5.41 -4.26
N TYR A 63 2.59 -6.33 -3.53
CA TYR A 63 2.84 -7.69 -3.98
C TYR A 63 1.61 -8.59 -3.81
N PRO A 64 1.55 -9.74 -4.51
CA PRO A 64 0.44 -10.68 -4.37
C PRO A 64 0.15 -10.98 -2.89
N ASP A 65 -1.10 -10.83 -2.48
CA ASP A 65 -1.49 -11.02 -1.08
C ASP A 65 -1.09 -12.41 -0.55
N GLY A 66 -0.85 -12.51 0.76
CA GLY A 66 -1.00 -13.80 1.43
C GLY A 66 -2.46 -14.06 1.74
N MET A 67 -2.74 -14.90 2.75
CA MET A 67 -4.13 -15.12 3.17
C MET A 67 -4.67 -13.92 3.95
N PHE A 68 -3.91 -13.39 4.90
CA PHE A 68 -4.33 -12.25 5.75
C PHE A 68 -3.29 -11.14 5.84
N ASN A 69 -2.12 -11.33 5.23
CA ASN A 69 -1.05 -10.34 5.19
C ASN A 69 -0.96 -9.67 3.81
N LYS A 70 -0.55 -8.40 3.82
CA LYS A 70 -0.23 -7.61 2.63
C LYS A 70 1.26 -7.28 2.66
N ALA A 71 1.92 -7.42 1.51
CA ALA A 71 3.32 -7.08 1.34
C ALA A 71 3.42 -5.90 0.37
N PHE A 72 4.17 -4.88 0.76
CA PHE A 72 4.41 -3.67 -0.04
C PHE A 72 5.90 -3.53 -0.29
N LEU A 73 6.27 -3.31 -1.55
CA LEU A 73 7.57 -2.77 -1.92
C LEU A 73 7.43 -1.24 -1.93
N MET A 74 8.25 -0.56 -1.13
CA MET A 74 8.34 0.88 -1.08
C MET A 74 9.70 1.31 -1.61
N SER A 75 9.72 2.22 -2.59
CA SER A 75 10.95 2.82 -3.11
C SER A 75 11.09 4.22 -2.55
N MET A 76 12.29 4.54 -2.07
CA MET A 76 12.63 5.84 -1.49
C MET A 76 13.30 6.73 -2.53
N ASP A 77 13.43 8.02 -2.23
CA ASP A 77 14.03 8.99 -3.14
C ASP A 77 15.56 8.89 -3.24
N ASP A 78 16.19 8.15 -2.32
CA ASP A 78 17.64 7.96 -2.23
C ASP A 78 18.15 6.61 -2.77
N GLY A 79 17.26 5.70 -3.20
CA GLY A 79 17.60 4.44 -3.87
C GLY A 79 17.10 3.20 -3.16
#